data_AF-A0A2A4YF04-F1
#
_entry.id   AF-A0A2A4YF04-F1
#
_cell.length_a   1.000
_cell.length_b   1.000
_cell.length_c   1.000
_cell.angle_alpha   90.00
_cell.angle_beta   90.00
_cell.angle_gamma   90.00
#
_symmetry.space_group_name_H-M   'P 1'
#
loop_
_entity.id
_entity.type
_entity.pdbx_description
1 polymer ?
#
loop_
_entity_poly.entity_id
_entity_poly.type
_entity_poly.pdbx_seq_one_letter_code
_entity_poly.pdbx_strand_id
1 'polypeptide(L)'
;MNYRKLTTTGLFVLLLSGAFADCKCGCATTKENIAMQAEKKLYMIQEKIVEELKAHSGDLEKIQSLEMDIIGKWKHFLGVILPIQISVIKENGYEATQEGLSKFNREYADLSESLENFKKLNQEKWAHIFEKGFGNIKSKIVPMEKLESIANEICETVTSDKFLDKVQEKMNNLPVESTMLEKRQALLEVLFKMKLEILSKSELDGDDGYVQYSKAMIEHFHDSDLKKKMFDAYDKLMKSAKLVR
;
A
#
# COMPACT_ATOMS: atom_id res chain seq x y z
N MET A 1 -26.22 -7.29 0.95
CA MET A 1 -24.93 -7.97 1.25
C MET A 1 -24.09 -7.02 2.10
N ASN A 2 -23.85 -7.35 3.36
CA ASN A 2 -23.32 -6.42 4.39
C ASN A 2 -21.79 -6.29 4.27
N TYR A 3 -21.34 -5.30 3.49
CA TYR A 3 -19.92 -4.92 3.36
C TYR A 3 -19.49 -4.05 4.56
N ARG A 4 -19.22 -4.69 5.69
CA ARG A 4 -18.70 -4.05 6.91
C ARG A 4 -17.37 -4.70 7.29
N LYS A 5 -16.26 -4.28 6.66
CA LYS A 5 -14.90 -4.13 7.23
C LYS A 5 -13.89 -3.71 6.14
N LEU A 6 -13.02 -2.77 6.53
CA LEU A 6 -11.64 -2.53 6.07
C LEU A 6 -11.34 -2.28 4.56
N THR A 7 -11.49 -1.03 4.11
CA THR A 7 -11.01 -0.41 2.85
C THR A 7 -10.47 1.00 3.09
N THR A 8 -9.17 1.25 2.89
CA THR A 8 -8.39 2.53 2.96
C THR A 8 -7.72 2.85 4.33
N THR A 9 -6.50 3.34 4.43
CA THR A 9 -6.03 4.64 3.96
C THR A 9 -4.51 4.69 4.06
N GLY A 10 -3.87 4.82 2.91
CA GLY A 10 -2.44 4.96 2.76
C GLY A 10 -2.02 3.99 1.70
N LEU A 11 -1.72 4.46 0.50
CA LEU A 11 -1.17 3.58 -0.50
C LEU A 11 0.21 3.01 -0.12
N PHE A 12 0.80 3.38 1.02
CA PHE A 12 2.26 3.35 1.12
C PHE A 12 2.90 2.50 2.23
N VAL A 13 2.17 2.08 3.26
CA VAL A 13 2.77 1.29 4.37
C VAL A 13 2.38 -0.18 4.32
N LEU A 14 1.27 -0.51 3.66
CA LEU A 14 0.46 -1.64 4.08
C LEU A 14 -0.35 -2.29 2.95
N LEU A 15 -0.01 -2.05 1.68
CA LEU A 15 -0.38 -3.05 0.68
C LEU A 15 0.44 -4.35 0.87
N LEU A 16 1.40 -4.41 1.80
CA LEU A 16 2.23 -5.59 2.11
C LEU A 16 2.51 -5.86 3.60
N SER A 17 2.09 -5.04 4.57
CA SER A 17 2.38 -5.40 5.97
C SER A 17 1.33 -6.40 6.46
N GLY A 18 1.74 -7.67 6.39
CA GLY A 18 1.14 -8.69 7.19
C GLY A 18 1.12 -8.37 8.67
N ALA A 19 -0.03 -7.98 9.18
CA ALA A 19 -0.38 -8.15 10.59
C ALA A 19 -0.33 -9.65 10.99
N PHE A 20 0.85 -10.11 11.38
CA PHE A 20 1.03 -11.40 12.02
C PHE A 20 0.37 -11.41 13.40
N ALA A 21 -0.29 -12.53 13.70
CA ALA A 21 -0.30 -13.09 15.03
C ALA A 21 0.79 -14.18 15.07
N ASP A 22 1.66 -14.14 16.06
CA ASP A 22 2.65 -15.18 16.32
C ASP A 22 1.97 -16.54 16.45
N CYS A 23 2.27 -17.48 15.55
CA CYS A 23 1.87 -18.88 15.74
C CYS A 23 3.10 -19.77 15.61
N LYS A 24 3.79 -19.97 16.74
CA LYS A 24 4.84 -20.97 16.89
C LYS A 24 4.19 -22.34 17.09
N CYS A 25 4.14 -23.17 16.05
CA CYS A 25 3.88 -24.61 16.22
C CYS A 25 4.80 -25.44 15.31
N GLY A 26 5.84 -26.00 15.93
CA GLY A 26 6.77 -26.96 15.34
C GLY A 26 6.11 -28.31 15.10
N CYS A 27 6.41 -28.91 13.94
CA CYS A 27 6.21 -30.33 13.66
C CYS A 27 6.93 -30.62 12.33
N ALA A 28 8.18 -31.02 12.37
CA ALA A 28 9.00 -31.20 11.17
C ALA A 28 8.83 -32.62 10.60
N THR A 29 8.95 -32.72 9.27
CA THR A 29 9.11 -33.90 8.38
C THR A 29 8.01 -34.21 7.36
N THR A 30 6.82 -33.59 7.41
CA THR A 30 5.87 -33.53 6.26
C THR A 30 5.68 -32.10 5.70
N LYS A 31 6.36 -31.12 6.33
CA LYS A 31 6.14 -29.69 6.09
C LYS A 31 6.85 -29.12 4.85
N GLU A 32 7.97 -29.69 4.42
CA GLU A 32 8.78 -29.09 3.35
C GLU A 32 8.10 -29.13 1.98
N ASN A 33 7.48 -30.27 1.61
CA ASN A 33 6.74 -30.38 0.36
C ASN A 33 5.48 -29.49 0.33
N ILE A 34 4.82 -29.31 1.48
CA ILE A 34 3.63 -28.45 1.60
C ILE A 34 4.05 -26.97 1.52
N ALA A 35 5.14 -26.59 2.17
CA ALA A 35 5.69 -25.23 2.11
C ALA A 35 6.07 -24.85 0.68
N MET A 36 6.82 -25.70 -0.02
CA MET A 36 7.21 -25.45 -1.41
C MET A 36 6.00 -25.31 -2.36
N GLN A 37 4.94 -26.11 -2.16
CA GLN A 37 3.70 -25.97 -2.94
C GLN A 37 2.97 -24.66 -2.64
N ALA A 38 2.94 -24.22 -1.38
CA ALA A 38 2.35 -22.95 -0.97
C ALA A 38 3.11 -21.75 -1.56
N GLU A 39 4.45 -21.78 -1.52
CA GLU A 39 5.31 -20.78 -2.14
C GLU A 39 5.08 -20.69 -3.64
N LYS A 40 5.12 -21.83 -4.35
CA LYS A 40 4.85 -21.88 -5.79
C LYS A 40 3.49 -21.29 -6.13
N LYS A 41 2.47 -21.60 -5.33
CA LYS A 41 1.12 -21.05 -5.51
C LYS A 41 1.10 -19.53 -5.35
N LEU A 42 1.73 -18.98 -4.30
CA LEU A 42 1.82 -17.53 -4.08
C LEU A 42 2.53 -16.81 -5.23
N TYR A 43 3.61 -17.40 -5.75
CA TYR A 43 4.33 -16.87 -6.91
C TYR A 43 3.42 -16.81 -8.16
N MET A 44 2.73 -17.92 -8.48
CA MET A 44 1.82 -17.98 -9.64
C MET A 44 0.65 -17.00 -9.54
N ILE A 45 0.10 -16.79 -8.35
CA ILE A 45 -0.94 -15.78 -8.12
C ILE A 45 -0.40 -14.39 -8.46
N GLN A 46 0.79 -14.05 -7.97
CA GLN A 46 1.39 -12.74 -8.22
C GLN A 46 1.78 -12.56 -9.70
N GLU A 47 2.25 -13.62 -10.36
CA GLU A 47 2.55 -13.62 -11.79
C GLU A 47 1.29 -13.31 -12.60
N LYS A 48 0.18 -13.99 -12.30
CA LYS A 48 -1.11 -13.71 -12.92
C LYS A 48 -1.60 -12.28 -12.65
N ILE A 49 -1.40 -11.74 -11.45
CA ILE A 49 -1.70 -10.32 -11.16
C ILE A 49 -0.89 -9.39 -12.10
N VAL A 50 0.39 -9.68 -12.32
CA VAL A 50 1.25 -8.88 -13.22
C VAL A 50 0.78 -9.01 -14.67
N GLU A 51 0.44 -10.21 -15.13
CA GLU A 51 -0.10 -10.45 -16.47
C GLU A 51 -1.40 -9.67 -16.70
N GLU A 52 -2.35 -9.74 -15.77
CA GLU A 52 -3.62 -9.01 -15.85
C GLU A 52 -3.41 -7.49 -15.83
N LEU A 53 -2.48 -6.99 -15.01
CA LEU A 53 -2.14 -5.56 -15.01
C LEU A 53 -1.57 -5.11 -16.35
N LYS A 54 -0.70 -5.92 -16.96
CA LYS A 54 -0.17 -5.65 -18.31
C LYS A 54 -1.28 -5.67 -19.37
N ALA A 55 -2.21 -6.60 -19.28
CA ALA A 55 -3.38 -6.65 -20.17
C ALA A 55 -4.27 -5.40 -20.04
N HIS A 56 -4.30 -4.77 -18.85
CA HIS A 56 -5.03 -3.54 -18.56
C HIS A 56 -4.14 -2.27 -18.65
N SER A 57 -3.00 -2.33 -19.36
CA SER A 57 -2.10 -1.17 -19.53
C SER A 57 -2.82 0.07 -20.05
N GLY A 58 -3.79 -0.10 -20.96
CA GLY A 58 -4.55 1.03 -21.52
C GLY A 58 -5.39 1.78 -20.47
N ASP A 59 -5.84 1.11 -19.42
CA ASP A 59 -6.55 1.77 -18.32
C ASP A 59 -5.59 2.51 -17.38
N LEU A 60 -4.38 1.99 -17.19
CA LEU A 60 -3.31 2.70 -16.48
C LEU A 60 -2.87 3.96 -17.26
N GLU A 61 -2.66 3.85 -18.57
CA GLU A 61 -2.28 4.98 -19.43
C GLU A 61 -3.36 6.07 -19.48
N LYS A 62 -4.64 5.71 -19.40
CA LYS A 62 -5.73 6.69 -19.25
C LYS A 62 -5.59 7.50 -17.97
N ILE A 63 -5.14 6.91 -16.86
CA ILE A 63 -4.96 7.63 -15.59
C ILE A 63 -3.86 8.69 -15.74
N GLN A 64 -2.79 8.35 -16.45
CA GLN A 64 -1.68 9.27 -16.69
C GLN A 64 -2.17 10.55 -17.39
N SER A 65 -3.06 10.43 -18.37
CA SER A 65 -3.57 11.54 -19.19
C SER A 65 -4.70 12.36 -18.54
N LEU A 66 -5.19 11.98 -17.35
CA LEU A 66 -6.19 12.75 -16.64
C LEU A 66 -5.63 14.09 -16.14
N GLU A 67 -6.35 15.18 -16.42
CA GLU A 67 -6.07 16.52 -15.89
C GLU A 67 -6.64 16.66 -14.46
N MET A 68 -5.99 15.98 -13.52
CA MET A 68 -6.34 16.04 -12.09
C MET A 68 -5.09 15.93 -11.22
N ASP A 69 -5.25 16.30 -9.95
CA ASP A 69 -4.19 16.11 -8.97
C ASP A 69 -3.84 14.62 -8.79
N ILE A 70 -2.65 14.38 -8.27
CA ILE A 70 -2.13 13.06 -7.94
C ILE A 70 -3.06 12.25 -7.02
N ILE A 71 -3.87 12.88 -6.15
CA ILE A 71 -4.84 12.16 -5.30
C ILE A 71 -5.93 11.56 -6.18
N GLY A 72 -6.47 12.34 -7.11
CA GLY A 72 -7.42 11.90 -8.12
C GLY A 72 -6.84 10.73 -8.92
N LYS A 73 -5.61 10.87 -9.42
CA LYS A 73 -4.94 9.79 -10.16
C LYS A 73 -4.81 8.52 -9.33
N TRP A 74 -4.41 8.62 -8.05
CA TRP A 74 -4.37 7.46 -7.14
C TRP A 74 -5.73 6.81 -6.92
N LYS A 75 -6.81 7.59 -6.80
CA LYS A 75 -8.18 7.05 -6.67
C LYS A 75 -8.57 6.25 -7.90
N HIS A 76 -8.30 6.77 -9.11
CA HIS A 76 -8.56 6.03 -10.35
C HIS A 76 -7.69 4.78 -10.48
N PHE A 77 -6.40 4.88 -10.14
CA PHE A 77 -5.49 3.75 -10.08
C PHE A 77 -6.00 2.62 -9.18
N LEU A 78 -6.46 2.96 -7.97
CA LEU A 78 -7.06 1.98 -7.06
C LEU A 78 -8.31 1.30 -7.65
N GLY A 79 -9.08 2.04 -8.46
CA GLY A 79 -10.22 1.51 -9.20
C GLY A 79 -9.85 0.47 -10.26
N VAL A 80 -8.61 0.48 -10.75
CA VAL A 80 -8.10 -0.51 -11.74
C VAL A 80 -7.45 -1.70 -11.04
N ILE A 81 -6.52 -1.46 -10.11
CA ILE A 81 -5.70 -2.54 -9.52
C ILE A 81 -6.49 -3.43 -8.55
N LEU A 82 -7.37 -2.87 -7.71
CA LEU A 82 -8.03 -3.64 -6.66
C LEU A 82 -8.97 -4.71 -7.24
N PRO A 83 -9.82 -4.43 -8.26
CA PRO A 83 -10.63 -5.47 -8.88
C PRO A 83 -9.80 -6.60 -9.48
N ILE A 84 -8.68 -6.27 -10.15
CA ILE A 84 -7.77 -7.27 -10.74
C ILE A 84 -7.21 -8.19 -9.63
N GLN A 85 -6.63 -7.60 -8.58
CA GLN A 85 -6.05 -8.37 -7.49
C GLN A 85 -7.10 -9.25 -6.79
N ILE A 86 -8.27 -8.71 -6.47
CA ILE A 86 -9.35 -9.45 -5.81
C ILE A 86 -9.85 -10.60 -6.69
N SER A 87 -9.98 -10.39 -7.99
CA SER A 87 -10.41 -11.45 -8.91
C SER A 87 -9.40 -12.59 -8.95
N VAL A 88 -8.11 -12.27 -9.11
CA VAL A 88 -7.04 -13.27 -9.24
C VAL A 88 -6.85 -14.07 -7.94
N ILE A 89 -6.83 -13.43 -6.78
CA ILE A 89 -6.66 -14.17 -5.51
C ILE A 89 -7.88 -15.07 -5.21
N LYS A 90 -9.09 -14.63 -5.59
CA LYS A 90 -10.34 -15.39 -5.38
C LYS A 90 -10.29 -16.71 -6.13
N GLU A 91 -9.86 -16.68 -7.39
CA GLU A 91 -9.70 -17.89 -8.22
C GLU A 91 -8.70 -18.89 -7.62
N ASN A 92 -7.84 -18.42 -6.72
CA ASN A 92 -6.82 -19.22 -6.05
C ASN A 92 -7.17 -19.55 -4.60
N GLY A 93 -8.44 -19.37 -4.19
CA GLY A 93 -8.96 -19.81 -2.90
C GLY A 93 -8.81 -18.81 -1.75
N TYR A 94 -8.43 -17.57 -2.04
CA TYR A 94 -8.59 -16.47 -1.07
C TYR A 94 -10.02 -15.95 -1.07
N GLU A 95 -10.41 -15.28 0.01
CA GLU A 95 -11.67 -14.55 0.04
C GLU A 95 -11.65 -13.38 -0.95
N ALA A 96 -12.78 -13.15 -1.63
CA ALA A 96 -12.98 -12.01 -2.53
C ALA A 96 -13.25 -10.71 -1.75
N THR A 97 -12.43 -10.45 -0.74
CA THR A 97 -12.56 -9.38 0.25
C THR A 97 -11.22 -8.68 0.40
N GLN A 98 -11.23 -7.53 1.07
CA GLN A 98 -9.99 -6.85 1.41
C GLN A 98 -9.17 -7.64 2.44
N GLU A 99 -9.84 -8.37 3.33
CA GLU A 99 -9.20 -9.29 4.27
C GLU A 99 -8.45 -10.40 3.53
N GLY A 100 -9.07 -10.99 2.50
CA GLY A 100 -8.43 -11.96 1.62
C GLY A 100 -7.21 -11.39 0.90
N LEU A 101 -7.32 -10.18 0.33
CA LEU A 101 -6.21 -9.47 -0.31
C LEU A 101 -5.08 -9.17 0.68
N SER A 102 -5.41 -8.69 1.88
CA SER A 102 -4.44 -8.40 2.94
C SER A 102 -3.72 -9.67 3.41
N LYS A 103 -4.44 -10.81 3.47
CA LYS A 103 -3.83 -12.11 3.78
C LYS A 103 -2.86 -12.55 2.70
N PHE A 104 -3.26 -12.50 1.43
CA PHE A 104 -2.37 -12.81 0.31
C PHE A 104 -1.12 -11.93 0.32
N ASN A 105 -1.31 -10.61 0.42
CA ASN A 105 -0.20 -9.66 0.38
C ASN A 105 0.79 -9.85 1.53
N ARG A 106 0.31 -10.21 2.73
CA ARG A 106 1.15 -10.60 3.87
C ARG A 106 2.04 -11.77 3.53
N GLU A 107 1.42 -12.90 3.18
CA GLU A 107 2.15 -14.13 2.89
C GLU A 107 3.15 -13.93 1.74
N TYR A 108 2.77 -13.13 0.74
CA TYR A 108 3.66 -12.76 -0.35
C TYR A 108 4.81 -11.84 0.10
N ALA A 109 4.54 -10.85 0.96
CA ALA A 109 5.54 -9.91 1.47
C ALA A 109 6.68 -10.65 2.18
N ASP A 110 6.33 -11.60 3.05
CA ASP A 110 7.28 -12.38 3.84
C ASP A 110 8.22 -13.20 2.95
N LEU A 111 7.68 -13.80 1.89
CA LEU A 111 8.48 -14.49 0.89
C LEU A 111 9.32 -13.53 0.06
N SER A 112 8.80 -12.35 -0.28
CA SER A 112 9.55 -11.35 -1.05
C SER A 112 10.73 -10.73 -0.31
N GLU A 113 10.76 -10.81 1.03
CA GLU A 113 11.91 -10.42 1.85
C GLU A 113 13.04 -11.46 1.80
N SER A 114 12.70 -12.73 1.60
CA SER A 114 13.63 -13.86 1.70
C SER A 114 14.00 -14.51 0.36
N LEU A 115 13.17 -14.35 -0.67
CA LEU A 115 13.31 -14.99 -1.97
C LEU A 115 13.44 -13.96 -3.11
N GLU A 116 14.60 -13.98 -3.78
CA GLU A 116 14.96 -13.00 -4.82
C GLU A 116 13.99 -12.99 -6.02
N ASN A 117 13.44 -14.13 -6.41
CA ASN A 117 12.46 -14.22 -7.50
C ASN A 117 11.14 -13.52 -7.12
N PHE A 118 10.68 -13.60 -5.88
CA PHE A 118 9.49 -12.88 -5.40
C PHE A 118 9.76 -11.38 -5.37
N LYS A 119 10.94 -10.98 -4.88
CA LYS A 119 11.36 -9.57 -4.88
C LYS A 119 11.33 -8.97 -6.29
N LYS A 120 11.95 -9.65 -7.27
CA LYS A 120 11.99 -9.21 -8.68
C LYS A 120 10.59 -9.07 -9.27
N LEU A 121 9.72 -10.05 -9.04
CA LEU A 121 8.35 -10.02 -9.56
C LEU A 121 7.53 -8.87 -8.95
N ASN A 122 7.73 -8.58 -7.66
CA ASN A 122 7.11 -7.40 -7.02
C ASN A 122 7.65 -6.09 -7.59
N GLN A 123 8.96 -5.99 -7.83
CA GLN A 123 9.57 -4.82 -8.46
C GLN A 123 9.04 -4.61 -9.88
N GLU A 124 8.90 -5.68 -10.67
CA GLU A 124 8.33 -5.64 -12.01
C GLU A 124 6.89 -5.12 -12.01
N LYS A 125 6.03 -5.64 -11.10
CA LYS A 125 4.66 -5.16 -10.91
C LYS A 125 4.65 -3.63 -10.73
N TRP A 126 5.44 -3.14 -9.77
CA TRP A 126 5.43 -1.73 -9.41
C TRP A 126 6.07 -0.84 -10.47
N ALA A 127 7.15 -1.29 -11.10
CA ALA A 127 7.76 -0.59 -12.23
C ALA A 127 6.74 -0.37 -13.35
N HIS A 128 6.00 -1.42 -13.73
CA HIS A 128 4.95 -1.34 -14.74
C HIS A 128 3.83 -0.37 -14.33
N ILE A 129 3.35 -0.48 -13.08
CA ILE A 129 2.32 0.41 -12.54
C ILE A 129 2.74 1.89 -12.60
N PHE A 130 3.96 2.21 -12.17
CA PHE A 130 4.44 3.59 -12.16
C PHE A 130 4.63 4.12 -13.56
N GLU A 131 5.28 3.34 -14.43
CA GLU A 131 5.52 3.72 -15.82
C GLU A 131 4.21 4.03 -16.55
N LYS A 132 3.21 3.15 -16.42
CA LYS A 132 1.94 3.26 -17.16
C LYS A 132 0.93 4.19 -16.50
N GLY A 133 0.81 4.14 -15.17
CA GLY A 133 -0.21 4.87 -14.43
C GLY A 133 0.17 6.31 -14.08
N PHE A 134 1.46 6.56 -13.86
CA PHE A 134 1.97 7.85 -13.37
C PHE A 134 3.02 8.47 -14.29
N GLY A 135 3.42 7.74 -15.34
CA GLY A 135 4.36 8.20 -16.35
C GLY A 135 5.83 7.98 -15.99
N ASN A 136 6.68 8.21 -16.97
CA ASN A 136 8.14 8.18 -16.80
C ASN A 136 8.63 9.45 -16.12
N ILE A 137 8.49 9.47 -14.80
CA ILE A 137 9.06 10.54 -13.99
C ILE A 137 10.57 10.35 -13.99
N LYS A 138 11.30 11.43 -14.30
CA LYS A 138 12.76 11.46 -14.26
C LYS A 138 13.19 10.97 -12.88
N SER A 139 13.66 9.73 -12.83
CA SER A 139 13.98 9.02 -11.60
C SER A 139 15.22 9.65 -10.98
N LYS A 140 15.05 10.74 -10.23
CA LYS A 140 16.04 11.08 -9.22
C LYS A 140 15.99 9.95 -8.19
N ILE A 141 17.08 9.20 -8.09
CA ILE A 141 17.24 8.20 -7.04
C ILE A 141 17.12 8.95 -5.71
N VAL A 142 16.17 8.55 -4.86
CA VAL A 142 16.05 9.10 -3.50
C VAL A 142 16.94 8.24 -2.61
N PRO A 143 18.02 8.79 -2.02
CA PRO A 143 18.90 8.01 -1.14
C PRO A 143 18.15 7.48 0.08
N MET A 144 18.59 6.34 0.60
CA MET A 144 17.96 5.71 1.77
C MET A 144 17.95 6.65 2.98
N GLU A 145 19.04 7.38 3.23
CA GLU A 145 19.11 8.32 4.36
C GLU A 145 18.04 9.43 4.24
N LYS A 146 17.74 9.87 3.01
CA LYS A 146 16.69 10.86 2.74
C LYS A 146 15.29 10.25 2.95
N LEU A 147 15.08 8.99 2.54
CA LEU A 147 13.83 8.27 2.80
C LEU A 147 13.58 8.08 4.29
N GLU A 148 14.59 7.67 5.06
CA GLU A 148 14.50 7.52 6.50
C GLU A 148 14.15 8.84 7.18
N SER A 149 14.80 9.94 6.77
CA SER A 149 14.48 11.27 7.29
C SER A 149 13.04 11.67 7.02
N ILE A 150 12.56 11.47 5.79
CA ILE A 150 11.16 11.75 5.42
C ILE A 150 10.20 10.87 6.22
N ALA A 151 10.52 9.58 6.35
CA ALA A 151 9.69 8.63 7.09
C ALA A 151 9.62 8.97 8.58
N ASN A 152 10.72 9.41 9.18
CA ASN A 152 10.75 9.91 10.56
C ASN A 152 9.83 11.12 10.72
N GLU A 153 9.94 12.13 9.84
CA GLU A 153 9.09 13.32 9.91
C GLU A 153 7.60 12.97 9.72
N ILE A 154 7.29 12.04 8.81
CA ILE A 154 5.93 11.52 8.63
C ILE A 154 5.46 10.83 9.93
N CYS A 155 6.27 9.96 10.52
CA CYS A 155 5.90 9.23 11.73
C CYS A 155 5.68 10.17 12.92
N GLU A 156 6.58 11.13 13.14
CA GLU A 156 6.43 12.15 14.17
C GLU A 156 5.16 12.98 13.94
N THR A 157 4.92 13.41 12.69
CA THR A 157 3.76 14.22 12.36
C THR A 157 2.46 13.44 12.55
N VAL A 158 2.34 12.22 12.03
CA VAL A 158 1.08 11.44 12.09
C VAL A 158 0.71 11.02 13.50
N THR A 159 1.71 10.95 14.38
CA THR A 159 1.53 10.55 15.78
C THR A 159 1.45 11.74 16.75
N SER A 160 1.60 12.97 16.24
CA SER A 160 1.47 14.21 17.01
C SER A 160 0.01 14.54 17.34
N ASP A 161 -0.23 15.08 18.53
CA ASP A 161 -1.57 15.44 18.98
C ASP A 161 -2.23 16.45 18.03
N LYS A 162 -1.46 17.45 17.56
CA LYS A 162 -1.93 18.44 16.59
C LYS A 162 -2.46 17.82 15.29
N PHE A 163 -1.82 16.76 14.78
CA PHE A 163 -2.30 16.09 13.58
C PHE A 163 -3.50 15.19 13.88
N LEU A 164 -3.48 14.48 15.01
CA LEU A 164 -4.60 13.65 15.44
C LEU A 164 -5.88 14.47 15.69
N ASP A 165 -5.76 15.68 16.25
CA ASP A 165 -6.86 16.62 16.42
C ASP A 165 -7.46 17.04 15.07
N LYS A 166 -6.62 17.36 14.07
CA LYS A 166 -7.08 17.66 12.70
C LYS A 166 -7.81 16.48 12.07
N VAL A 167 -7.33 15.26 12.30
CA VAL A 167 -7.98 14.04 11.81
C VAL A 167 -9.34 13.89 12.49
N GLN A 168 -9.41 14.05 13.81
CA GLN A 168 -10.66 13.93 14.55
C GLN A 168 -11.67 15.00 14.17
N GLU A 169 -11.24 16.24 13.96
CA GLU A 169 -12.06 17.33 13.41
C GLU A 169 -12.63 16.94 12.04
N LYS A 170 -11.78 16.46 11.13
CA LYS A 170 -12.21 15.99 9.80
C LYS A 170 -13.21 14.84 9.91
N MET A 171 -13.02 13.89 10.83
CA MET A 171 -13.94 12.77 11.05
C MET A 171 -15.27 13.21 11.66
N ASN A 172 -15.25 14.15 12.60
CA ASN A 172 -16.45 14.66 13.27
C ASN A 172 -17.32 15.51 12.33
N ASN A 173 -16.71 16.13 11.32
CA ASN A 173 -17.42 16.91 10.30
C ASN A 173 -18.11 16.04 9.23
N LEU A 174 -17.89 14.72 9.22
CA LEU A 174 -18.59 13.82 8.33
C LEU A 174 -20.01 13.51 8.84
N PRO A 175 -20.99 13.32 7.95
CA PRO A 175 -22.30 12.79 8.32
C PRO A 175 -22.19 11.52 9.19
N VAL A 176 -23.08 11.40 10.19
CA VAL A 176 -23.11 10.21 11.08
C VAL A 176 -23.24 8.91 10.27
N GLU A 177 -24.03 8.95 9.21
CA GLU A 177 -24.29 7.84 8.29
C GLU A 177 -23.18 7.63 7.24
N SER A 178 -22.08 8.38 7.30
CA SER A 178 -20.96 8.18 6.38
C SER A 178 -20.46 6.74 6.46
N THR A 179 -20.41 6.14 5.28
CA THR A 179 -19.85 4.83 5.05
C THR A 179 -18.39 4.80 5.50
N MET A 180 -17.89 3.59 5.78
CA MET A 180 -16.47 3.46 6.09
C MET A 180 -15.61 4.00 4.95
N LEU A 181 -15.98 3.76 3.69
CA LEU A 181 -15.24 4.26 2.53
C LEU A 181 -15.09 5.80 2.56
N GLU A 182 -16.16 6.54 2.83
CA GLU A 182 -16.11 8.02 2.92
C GLU A 182 -15.21 8.49 4.05
N LYS A 183 -15.29 7.87 5.24
CA LYS A 183 -14.41 8.20 6.37
C LYS A 183 -12.94 8.01 6.00
N ARG A 184 -12.65 6.96 5.24
CA ARG A 184 -11.28 6.63 4.84
C ARG A 184 -10.75 7.55 3.74
N GLN A 185 -11.61 7.95 2.80
CA GLN A 185 -11.31 8.99 1.81
C GLN A 185 -11.02 10.33 2.49
N ALA A 186 -11.79 10.70 3.52
CA ALA A 186 -11.54 11.90 4.30
C ALA A 186 -10.20 11.85 5.04
N LEU A 187 -9.81 10.69 5.60
CA LEU A 187 -8.48 10.51 6.18
C LEU A 187 -7.36 10.65 5.14
N LEU A 188 -7.58 10.09 3.94
CA LEU A 188 -6.61 10.12 2.85
C LEU A 188 -6.28 11.55 2.46
N GLU A 189 -7.29 12.42 2.34
CA GLU A 189 -7.10 13.83 2.02
C GLU A 189 -6.22 14.55 3.04
N VAL A 190 -6.41 14.28 4.34
CA VAL A 190 -5.61 14.90 5.40
C VAL A 190 -4.18 14.39 5.39
N LEU A 191 -3.98 13.08 5.26
CA LEU A 191 -2.64 12.49 5.17
C LEU A 191 -1.89 12.95 3.94
N PHE A 192 -2.56 13.06 2.81
CA PHE A 192 -1.92 13.42 1.56
C PHE A 192 -1.36 14.84 1.60
N LYS A 193 -2.16 15.80 2.11
CA LYS A 193 -1.72 17.19 2.29
C LYS A 193 -0.49 17.27 3.18
N MET A 194 -0.52 16.58 4.32
CA MET A 194 0.63 16.52 5.23
C MET A 194 1.87 15.92 4.56
N LYS A 195 1.72 14.84 3.78
CA LYS A 195 2.85 14.26 3.05
C LYS A 195 3.42 15.23 2.03
N LEU A 196 2.60 15.90 1.23
CA LEU A 196 3.09 16.89 0.28
C LEU A 196 3.85 18.03 0.97
N GLU A 197 3.38 18.51 2.13
CA GLU A 197 4.09 19.52 2.92
C GLU A 197 5.48 19.02 3.37
N ILE A 198 5.59 17.79 3.86
CA ILE A 198 6.88 17.19 4.27
C ILE A 198 7.80 16.97 3.07
N LEU A 199 7.27 16.44 1.97
CA LEU A 199 8.03 16.16 0.76
C LEU A 199 8.58 17.45 0.14
N SER A 200 7.80 18.53 0.15
CA SER A 200 8.24 19.85 -0.32
C SER A 200 9.46 20.37 0.47
N LYS A 201 9.46 20.24 1.79
CA LYS A 201 10.65 20.58 2.62
C LYS A 201 11.88 19.73 2.29
N SER A 202 11.65 18.55 1.72
CA SER A 202 12.67 17.60 1.30
C SER A 202 12.98 17.69 -0.19
N GLU A 203 12.66 18.80 -0.88
CA GLU A 203 12.93 18.99 -2.32
C GLU A 203 12.26 17.94 -3.23
N LEU A 204 11.17 17.34 -2.75
CA LEU A 204 10.30 16.43 -3.49
C LEU A 204 8.94 17.10 -3.66
N ASP A 205 8.93 18.20 -4.42
CA ASP A 205 7.75 19.04 -4.58
C ASP A 205 6.67 18.44 -5.49
N GLY A 206 5.41 18.67 -5.10
CA GLY A 206 4.23 18.38 -5.91
C GLY A 206 4.03 16.89 -6.25
N ASP A 207 3.30 16.67 -7.34
CA ASP A 207 2.88 15.34 -7.80
C ASP A 207 4.07 14.47 -8.18
N ASP A 208 5.06 15.05 -8.87
CA ASP A 208 6.28 14.37 -9.29
C ASP A 208 7.11 13.91 -8.07
N GLY A 209 7.28 14.78 -7.08
CA GLY A 209 7.97 14.46 -5.84
C GLY A 209 7.26 13.37 -5.04
N TYR A 210 5.93 13.40 -5.01
CA TYR A 210 5.14 12.34 -4.38
C TYR A 210 5.35 10.98 -5.04
N VAL A 211 5.34 10.92 -6.38
CA VAL A 211 5.55 9.65 -7.09
C VAL A 211 7.01 9.17 -6.97
N GLN A 212 7.99 10.06 -6.96
CA GLN A 212 9.40 9.70 -6.70
C GLN A 212 9.57 9.09 -5.30
N TYR A 213 9.04 9.75 -4.27
CA TYR A 213 9.02 9.22 -2.91
C TYR A 213 8.32 7.86 -2.85
N SER A 214 7.17 7.75 -3.52
CA SER A 214 6.38 6.53 -3.59
C SER A 214 7.17 5.36 -4.19
N LYS A 215 7.78 5.58 -5.36
CA LYS A 215 8.60 4.57 -6.02
C LYS A 215 9.78 4.13 -5.12
N ALA A 216 10.48 5.08 -4.52
CA ALA A 216 11.63 4.80 -3.68
C ALA A 216 11.24 4.03 -2.39
N MET A 217 10.12 4.38 -1.76
CA MET A 217 9.59 3.61 -0.61
C MET A 217 9.25 2.16 -0.97
N ILE A 218 8.81 1.88 -2.20
CA ILE A 218 8.57 0.51 -2.66
C ILE A 218 9.88 -0.24 -2.93
N GLU A 219 10.86 0.43 -3.55
CA GLU A 219 12.19 -0.14 -3.80
C GLU A 219 12.90 -0.54 -2.49
N HIS A 220 12.70 0.26 -1.44
CA HIS A 220 13.26 0.06 -0.11
C HIS A 220 12.29 -0.60 0.89
N PHE A 221 11.15 -1.14 0.43
CA PHE A 221 10.10 -1.67 1.31
C PHE A 221 10.57 -2.85 2.21
N HIS A 222 11.63 -3.54 1.80
CA HIS A 222 12.20 -4.66 2.54
C HIS A 222 13.10 -4.25 3.72
N ASP A 223 13.34 -2.95 3.90
CA ASP A 223 14.01 -2.45 5.10
C ASP A 223 13.08 -2.62 6.32
N SER A 224 13.45 -3.52 7.23
CA SER A 224 12.61 -3.91 8.36
C SER A 224 12.33 -2.77 9.32
N ASP A 225 13.28 -1.86 9.50
CA ASP A 225 13.18 -0.76 10.44
C ASP A 225 12.28 0.35 9.89
N LEU A 226 12.46 0.71 8.62
CA LEU A 226 11.58 1.62 7.90
C LEU A 226 10.14 1.08 7.86
N LYS A 227 9.96 -0.20 7.50
CA LYS A 227 8.66 -0.88 7.44
C LYS A 227 7.98 -0.87 8.80
N LYS A 228 8.66 -1.30 9.87
CA LYS A 228 8.10 -1.38 11.22
C LYS A 228 7.70 0.00 11.75
N LYS A 229 8.58 1.00 11.62
CA LYS A 229 8.34 2.36 12.09
C LYS A 229 7.11 2.98 11.42
N MET A 230 7.04 2.87 10.10
CA MET A 230 5.88 3.34 9.35
C MET A 230 4.62 2.55 9.75
N PHE A 231 4.71 1.24 9.95
CA PHE A 231 3.56 0.45 10.40
C PHE A 231 3.01 0.95 11.75
N ASP A 232 3.86 1.07 12.76
CA ASP A 232 3.47 1.48 14.11
C ASP A 232 2.81 2.88 14.12
N ALA A 233 3.37 3.81 13.35
CA ALA A 233 2.83 5.17 13.23
C ALA A 233 1.42 5.19 12.60
N TYR A 234 1.21 4.41 11.54
CA TYR A 234 -0.10 4.34 10.89
C TYR A 234 -1.11 3.54 11.70
N ASP A 235 -0.71 2.50 12.44
CA ASP A 235 -1.60 1.80 13.36
C ASP A 235 -2.15 2.74 14.44
N LYS A 236 -1.27 3.56 15.06
CA LYS A 236 -1.69 4.60 16.03
C LYS A 236 -2.68 5.59 15.40
N LEU A 237 -2.40 6.07 14.19
CA LEU A 237 -3.29 6.96 13.45
C LEU A 237 -4.67 6.31 13.20
N MET A 238 -4.68 5.07 12.72
CA MET A 238 -5.91 4.38 12.37
C MET A 238 -6.79 4.08 13.59
N LYS A 239 -6.18 3.78 14.74
CA LYS A 239 -6.87 3.67 16.04
C LYS A 239 -7.48 5.01 16.47
N SER A 240 -6.72 6.11 16.35
CA SER A 240 -7.21 7.46 16.65
C SER A 240 -8.40 7.86 15.76
N ALA A 241 -8.33 7.55 14.47
CA ALA A 241 -9.41 7.79 13.52
C ALA A 241 -10.63 6.85 13.70
N LYS A 242 -10.59 5.91 14.66
CA LYS A 242 -11.62 4.88 14.90
C LYS A 242 -11.92 4.03 13.66
N LEU A 243 -10.89 3.80 12.83
CA LEU A 243 -11.00 3.04 11.59
C LEU A 243 -10.62 1.56 11.74
N VAL A 244 -10.07 1.20 12.90
CA VAL A 244 -9.75 -0.17 13.33
C VAL A 244 -10.56 -0.46 14.60
N ARG A 245 -11.09 -1.68 14.71
CA ARG A 245 -11.85 -2.15 15.89
C ARG A 245 -10.94 -2.88 16.85
#